data_AF-A0A8T6V556-F1
#
_entry.id   AF-A0A8T6V556-F1
#
_cell.length_a   1.000
_cell.length_b   1.000
_cell.length_c   1.000
_cell.angle_alpha   90.00
_cell.angle_beta   90.00
_cell.angle_gamma   90.00
#
_symmetry.space_group_name_H-M   'P 1'
#
loop_
_entity.id
_entity.type
_entity.pdbx_description
1 polymer ?
#
loop_
_entity_poly.entity_id
_entity_poly.type
_entity_poly.pdbx_seq_one_letter_code
_entity_poly.pdbx_strand_id
1 'polypeptide(L)'
;MFKLKRKGYEAISLLDLVKWMHGDYKFNQPVVVITFDDGFENVYQRGFPILQELGFSATIFLTTGYCGKYNNWPTQSAAIPRLPMLNWSQIKEMKKFGFSFEAHTRTHPYLSQIDVSEAKLEIRHSKHDIEDRLGEPVFFFAYPYGDLNKSVYLYVKQSFQGACSVIFDLNALTCDIHLLPRLDMYYFSAIFTEKLFLSPFFKAYISSRKNLRKLRNAL
;
A
#
# COMPACT_ATOMS: atom_id res chain seq x y z
N MET A 1 -4.08 -13.20 8.78
CA MET A 1 -5.43 -12.93 8.26
C MET A 1 -6.53 -13.68 9.02
N PHE A 2 -6.49 -15.01 9.14
CA PHE A 2 -7.49 -15.79 9.92
C PHE A 2 -7.80 -15.24 11.32
N LYS A 3 -6.78 -14.79 12.06
CA LYS A 3 -6.97 -14.20 13.40
C LYS A 3 -7.77 -12.90 13.38
N LEU A 4 -7.58 -12.04 12.37
CA LEU A 4 -8.36 -10.81 12.19
C LEU A 4 -9.83 -11.16 12.00
N LYS A 5 -10.11 -12.06 11.05
CA LYS A 5 -11.47 -12.55 10.79
C LYS A 5 -12.14 -13.10 12.04
N ARG A 6 -11.44 -13.98 12.79
CA ARG A 6 -11.95 -14.55 14.05
C ARG A 6 -12.21 -13.50 15.14
N LYS A 7 -11.50 -12.37 15.10
CA LYS A 7 -11.70 -11.24 16.03
C LYS A 7 -12.75 -10.24 15.54
N GLY A 8 -13.46 -10.54 14.46
CA GLY A 8 -14.53 -9.69 13.93
C GLY A 8 -14.02 -8.49 13.13
N TYR A 9 -12.76 -8.51 12.69
CA TYR A 9 -12.27 -7.47 11.79
C TYR A 9 -12.86 -7.62 10.40
N GLU A 10 -13.22 -6.49 9.80
CA GLU A 10 -13.55 -6.36 8.40
C GLU A 10 -12.39 -5.74 7.61
N ALA A 11 -12.16 -6.23 6.40
CA ALA A 11 -11.25 -5.58 5.46
C ALA A 11 -12.06 -4.58 4.62
N ILE A 12 -11.67 -3.30 4.68
CA ILE A 12 -12.33 -2.21 3.94
C ILE A 12 -11.41 -1.69 2.83
N SER A 13 -12.00 -1.00 1.85
CA SER A 13 -11.22 -0.35 0.80
C SER A 13 -10.54 0.94 1.29
N LEU A 14 -9.52 1.41 0.56
CA LEU A 14 -8.95 2.74 0.80
C LEU A 14 -9.97 3.87 0.57
N LEU A 15 -10.93 3.70 -0.36
CA LEU A 15 -12.02 4.66 -0.55
C LEU A 15 -12.88 4.78 0.71
N ASP A 16 -13.21 3.66 1.36
CA ASP A 16 -14.01 3.67 2.58
C ASP A 16 -13.23 4.25 3.76
N LEU A 17 -11.92 4.04 3.82
CA LEU A 17 -11.05 4.74 4.77
C LEU A 17 -11.13 6.26 4.57
N VAL A 18 -11.00 6.76 3.33
CA VAL A 18 -11.08 8.20 3.03
C VAL A 18 -12.46 8.77 3.38
N LYS A 19 -13.56 8.08 3.04
CA LYS A 19 -14.92 8.48 3.43
C LYS A 19 -15.06 8.58 4.96
N TRP A 20 -14.52 7.61 5.70
CA TRP A 20 -14.50 7.67 7.16
C TRP A 20 -13.68 8.86 7.68
N MET A 21 -12.52 9.16 7.07
CA MET A 21 -11.69 10.30 7.45
C MET A 21 -12.39 11.65 7.22
N HIS A 22 -13.25 11.75 6.20
CA HIS A 22 -14.09 12.92 5.96
C HIS A 22 -15.31 13.02 6.90
N GLY A 23 -15.58 11.98 7.70
CA GLY A 23 -16.74 11.92 8.59
C GLY A 23 -18.03 11.42 7.92
N ASP A 24 -17.95 10.98 6.66
CA ASP A 24 -19.09 10.51 5.87
C ASP A 24 -19.53 9.08 6.27
N TYR A 25 -18.74 8.40 7.10
CA TYR A 25 -18.96 7.01 7.45
C TYR A 25 -18.50 6.68 8.88
N LYS A 26 -19.13 5.68 9.50
CA LYS A 26 -18.73 5.12 10.79
C LYS A 26 -18.68 3.60 10.69
N PHE A 27 -17.63 3.00 11.24
CA PHE A 27 -17.51 1.54 11.34
C PHE A 27 -18.08 1.06 12.67
N ASN A 28 -18.96 0.05 12.61
CA ASN A 28 -19.57 -0.56 13.81
C ASN A 28 -18.75 -1.75 14.35
N GLN A 29 -17.70 -2.13 13.63
CA GLN A 29 -16.78 -3.22 13.92
C GLN A 29 -15.34 -2.73 13.73
N PRO A 30 -14.33 -3.40 14.32
CA PRO A 30 -12.95 -3.10 14.00
C PRO A 30 -12.67 -3.35 12.51
N VAL A 31 -11.90 -2.47 11.88
CA VAL A 31 -11.57 -2.55 10.45
C VAL A 31 -10.07 -2.56 10.21
N VAL A 32 -9.67 -3.11 9.08
CA VAL A 32 -8.32 -3.03 8.52
C VAL A 32 -8.38 -2.64 7.05
N VAL A 33 -7.38 -1.89 6.60
CA VAL A 33 -7.06 -1.79 5.17
C VAL A 33 -5.87 -2.68 4.92
N ILE A 34 -5.97 -3.54 3.91
CA ILE A 34 -4.89 -4.45 3.51
C ILE A 34 -4.29 -3.92 2.21
N THR A 35 -2.99 -3.64 2.22
CA THR A 35 -2.26 -3.18 1.02
C THR A 35 -1.06 -4.07 0.73
N PHE A 36 -0.81 -4.33 -0.54
CA PHE A 36 0.45 -4.93 -1.02
C PHE A 36 1.11 -3.97 -2.00
N ASP A 37 2.42 -3.83 -1.89
CA ASP A 37 3.20 -2.98 -2.79
C ASP A 37 3.85 -3.81 -3.90
N ASP A 38 4.39 -3.12 -4.89
CA ASP A 38 5.16 -3.60 -6.05
C ASP A 38 4.39 -4.41 -7.10
N GLY A 39 3.47 -5.28 -6.67
CA GLY A 39 2.73 -6.18 -7.55
C GLY A 39 3.43 -7.51 -7.81
N PHE A 40 4.03 -8.11 -6.77
CA PHE A 40 4.61 -9.46 -6.85
C PHE A 40 3.55 -10.54 -7.12
N GLU A 41 3.90 -11.53 -7.95
CA GLU A 41 2.99 -12.63 -8.32
C GLU A 41 2.60 -13.52 -7.13
N ASN A 42 3.43 -13.58 -6.08
CA ASN A 42 3.12 -14.37 -4.88
C ASN A 42 1.83 -13.90 -4.18
N VAL A 43 1.42 -12.64 -4.37
CA VAL A 43 0.14 -12.12 -3.88
C VAL A 43 -1.00 -12.87 -4.57
N TYR A 44 -0.92 -13.13 -5.89
CA TYR A 44 -1.89 -13.94 -6.62
C TYR A 44 -1.80 -15.44 -6.24
N GLN A 45 -0.60 -16.01 -6.19
CA GLN A 45 -0.44 -17.45 -5.96
C GLN A 45 -0.81 -17.89 -4.53
N ARG A 46 -0.59 -17.03 -3.54
CA ARG A 46 -0.72 -17.38 -2.11
C ARG A 46 -1.67 -16.48 -1.35
N GLY A 47 -1.56 -15.17 -1.54
CA GLY A 47 -2.36 -14.19 -0.81
C GLY A 47 -3.83 -14.21 -1.21
N PHE A 48 -4.08 -14.24 -2.52
CA PHE A 48 -5.40 -14.10 -3.12
C PHE A 48 -6.37 -15.21 -2.71
N PRO A 49 -6.04 -16.52 -2.78
CA PRO A 49 -6.92 -17.58 -2.31
C PRO A 49 -7.27 -17.46 -0.82
N ILE A 50 -6.29 -17.09 0.02
CA ILE A 50 -6.50 -16.93 1.48
C ILE A 50 -7.44 -15.76 1.78
N LEU A 51 -7.27 -14.64 1.08
CA LEU A 51 -8.12 -13.47 1.28
C LEU A 51 -9.55 -13.74 0.79
N GLN A 52 -9.72 -14.45 -0.33
CA GLN A 52 -11.03 -14.90 -0.81
C GLN A 52 -11.74 -15.79 0.21
N GLU A 53 -11.06 -16.81 0.75
CA GLU A 53 -11.61 -17.72 1.77
C GLU A 53 -12.12 -16.94 3.00
N LEU A 54 -11.44 -15.85 3.35
CA LEU A 54 -11.78 -14.99 4.49
C LEU A 54 -12.83 -13.92 4.15
N GLY A 55 -13.23 -13.78 2.88
CA GLY A 55 -14.07 -12.68 2.42
C GLY A 55 -13.42 -11.32 2.60
N PHE A 56 -12.09 -11.25 2.48
CA PHE A 56 -11.31 -10.02 2.50
C PHE A 56 -10.87 -9.66 1.07
N SER A 57 -10.81 -8.36 0.80
CA SER A 57 -10.12 -7.80 -0.36
C SER A 57 -8.90 -6.99 0.10
N ALA A 58 -8.08 -6.59 -0.87
CA ALA A 58 -6.91 -5.75 -0.64
C ALA A 58 -6.69 -4.79 -1.82
N THR A 59 -5.93 -3.74 -1.55
CA THR A 59 -5.37 -2.85 -2.58
C THR A 59 -3.96 -3.32 -2.94
N ILE A 60 -3.65 -3.40 -4.23
CA ILE A 60 -2.31 -3.70 -4.73
C ILE A 60 -1.77 -2.49 -5.49
N PHE A 61 -0.67 -1.92 -5.01
CA PHE A 61 0.03 -0.83 -5.68
C PHE A 61 1.00 -1.42 -6.71
N LEU A 62 0.82 -1.08 -7.99
CA LEU A 62 1.52 -1.70 -9.11
C LEU A 62 2.70 -0.87 -9.60
N THR A 63 3.88 -1.51 -9.68
CA THR A 63 5.00 -1.00 -10.48
C THR A 63 4.77 -1.40 -11.95
N THR A 64 3.98 -0.60 -12.64
CA THR A 64 3.34 -0.94 -13.92
C THR A 64 4.28 -1.34 -15.06
N GLY A 65 5.48 -0.78 -15.13
CA GLY A 65 6.49 -1.12 -16.14
C GLY A 65 7.02 -2.57 -16.03
N TYR A 66 6.73 -3.23 -14.91
CA TYR A 66 7.18 -4.59 -14.59
C TYR A 66 6.07 -5.62 -14.52
N CYS A 67 4.80 -5.24 -14.75
CA CYS A 67 3.71 -6.21 -14.85
C CYS A 67 4.00 -7.26 -15.94
N GLY A 68 3.91 -8.55 -15.59
CA GLY A 68 4.26 -9.68 -16.45
C GLY A 68 5.77 -9.90 -16.67
N LYS A 69 6.62 -9.27 -15.85
CA LYS A 69 8.08 -9.40 -15.88
C LYS A 69 8.60 -9.88 -14.51
N TYR A 70 9.73 -9.33 -14.07
CA TYR A 70 10.39 -9.61 -12.79
C TYR A 70 10.73 -8.30 -12.10
N ASN A 71 11.00 -8.32 -10.79
CA ASN A 71 11.40 -7.14 -10.00
C ASN A 71 12.84 -6.67 -10.26
N ASN A 72 13.25 -6.46 -11.51
CA ASN A 72 14.60 -6.03 -11.87
C ASN A 72 14.69 -4.54 -12.21
N TRP A 73 14.00 -3.69 -11.44
CA TRP A 73 14.13 -2.25 -11.59
C TRP A 73 15.50 -1.72 -11.12
N PRO A 74 15.96 -0.57 -11.64
CA PRO A 74 17.33 -0.11 -11.41
C PRO A 74 17.70 0.07 -9.93
N THR A 75 16.73 0.47 -9.10
CA THR A 75 16.87 0.72 -7.66
C THR A 75 16.64 -0.54 -6.81
N GLN A 76 16.43 -1.72 -7.42
CA GLN A 76 16.24 -2.96 -6.69
C GLN A 76 17.53 -3.37 -5.97
N SER A 77 17.43 -3.58 -4.66
CA SER A 77 18.56 -4.13 -3.89
C SER A 77 18.93 -5.52 -4.39
N ALA A 78 20.23 -5.75 -4.62
CA ALA A 78 20.79 -7.03 -5.01
C ALA A 78 20.55 -8.16 -3.98
N ALA A 79 20.20 -7.80 -2.73
CA ALA A 79 19.85 -8.76 -1.69
C ALA A 79 18.46 -9.38 -1.88
N ILE A 80 17.60 -8.77 -2.69
CA ILE A 80 16.25 -9.29 -2.97
C ILE A 80 16.34 -10.23 -4.17
N PRO A 81 15.83 -11.47 -4.07
CA PRO A 81 15.85 -12.40 -5.18
C PRO A 81 15.00 -11.87 -6.33
N ARG A 82 15.33 -12.31 -7.56
CA ARG A 82 14.51 -12.06 -8.73
C ARG A 82 13.22 -12.88 -8.62
N LEU A 83 12.09 -12.19 -8.50
CA LEU A 83 10.76 -12.75 -8.32
C LEU A 83 9.84 -12.33 -9.47
N PRO A 84 8.90 -13.19 -9.87
CA PRO A 84 7.90 -12.86 -10.89
C PRO A 84 6.91 -11.81 -10.39
N MET A 85 6.46 -10.97 -11.32
CA MET A 85 5.49 -9.90 -11.10
C MET A 85 4.13 -10.29 -11.68
N LEU A 86 3.05 -9.76 -11.09
CA LEU A 86 1.68 -9.94 -11.58
C LEU A 86 1.58 -9.55 -13.05
N ASN A 87 0.91 -10.38 -13.84
CA ASN A 87 0.54 -10.03 -15.21
C ASN A 87 -0.90 -9.47 -15.27
N TRP A 88 -1.23 -8.81 -16.38
CA TRP A 88 -2.53 -8.17 -16.56
C TRP A 88 -3.73 -9.13 -16.56
N SER A 89 -3.53 -10.41 -16.89
CA SER A 89 -4.59 -11.42 -16.80
C SER A 89 -4.91 -11.74 -15.33
N GLN A 90 -3.89 -11.96 -14.51
CA GLN A 90 -4.02 -12.18 -13.06
C GLN A 90 -4.67 -10.97 -12.38
N ILE A 91 -4.22 -9.75 -12.73
CA ILE A 91 -4.79 -8.49 -12.23
C ILE A 91 -6.30 -8.42 -12.53
N LYS A 92 -6.69 -8.67 -13.80
CA LYS A 92 -8.10 -8.66 -14.21
C LYS A 92 -8.93 -9.73 -13.51
N GLU A 93 -8.35 -10.89 -13.21
CA GLU A 93 -9.02 -11.94 -12.46
C GLU A 93 -9.28 -11.52 -11.01
N MET A 94 -8.23 -11.11 -10.28
CA MET A 94 -8.34 -10.66 -8.89
C MET A 94 -9.33 -9.50 -8.72
N LYS A 95 -9.38 -8.60 -9.70
CA LYS A 95 -10.32 -7.47 -9.72
C LYS A 95 -11.79 -7.92 -9.65
N LYS A 96 -12.15 -9.04 -10.30
CA LYS A 96 -13.51 -9.61 -10.24
C LYS A 96 -13.94 -10.01 -8.83
N PHE A 97 -12.98 -10.14 -7.91
CA PHE A 97 -13.19 -10.51 -6.51
C PHE A 97 -12.97 -9.33 -5.54
N GLY A 98 -13.06 -8.10 -6.04
CA GLY A 98 -13.06 -6.90 -5.21
C GLY A 98 -11.67 -6.37 -4.81
N PHE A 99 -10.58 -6.92 -5.37
CA PHE A 99 -9.26 -6.32 -5.24
C PHE A 99 -9.18 -5.02 -6.05
N SER A 100 -8.54 -4.00 -5.48
CA SER A 100 -8.24 -2.76 -6.18
C SER A 100 -6.77 -2.69 -6.58
N PHE A 101 -6.49 -1.96 -7.66
CA PHE A 101 -5.16 -1.84 -8.25
C PHE A 101 -4.85 -0.37 -8.46
N GLU A 102 -3.77 0.09 -7.85
CA GLU A 102 -3.45 1.52 -7.69
C GLU A 102 -1.99 1.79 -8.08
N ALA A 103 -1.59 3.05 -8.19
CA ALA A 103 -0.30 3.40 -8.80
C ALA A 103 0.89 3.30 -7.82
N HIS A 104 2.01 2.72 -8.28
CA HIS A 104 3.29 2.66 -7.54
C HIS A 104 4.49 3.12 -8.39
N THR A 105 4.29 4.13 -9.24
CA THR A 105 5.22 4.52 -10.33
C THR A 105 5.35 3.46 -11.42
N ARG A 106 6.07 3.82 -12.49
CA ARG A 106 6.26 2.93 -13.63
C ARG A 106 7.51 2.09 -13.47
N THR A 107 8.57 2.67 -12.93
CA THR A 107 9.88 2.04 -12.83
C THR A 107 10.49 1.97 -11.42
N HIS A 108 9.71 2.30 -10.39
CA HIS A 108 10.10 2.21 -8.97
C HIS A 108 11.34 3.04 -8.57
N PRO A 109 11.54 4.28 -9.06
CA PRO A 109 12.69 5.09 -8.66
C PRO A 109 12.53 5.66 -7.24
N TYR A 110 13.65 6.13 -6.67
CA TYR A 110 13.61 7.11 -5.58
C TYR A 110 13.16 8.47 -6.16
N LEU A 111 11.88 8.80 -6.02
CA LEU A 111 11.27 9.99 -6.64
C LEU A 111 11.92 11.32 -6.22
N SER A 112 12.56 11.38 -5.05
CA SER A 112 13.27 12.57 -4.59
C SER A 112 14.66 12.74 -5.23
N GLN A 113 15.19 11.69 -5.87
CA GLN A 113 16.55 11.62 -6.43
C GLN A 113 16.59 11.74 -7.96
N ILE A 114 15.44 11.87 -8.61
CA ILE A 114 15.32 12.09 -10.06
C ILE A 114 14.78 13.50 -10.35
N ASP A 115 14.84 13.93 -11.60
CA ASP A 115 14.31 15.23 -11.99
C ASP A 115 12.79 15.31 -11.72
N VAL A 116 12.31 16.51 -11.38
CA VAL A 116 10.88 16.71 -11.05
C VAL A 116 9.98 16.39 -12.23
N SER A 117 10.40 16.69 -13.47
CA SER A 117 9.62 16.34 -14.66
C SER A 117 9.58 14.82 -14.86
N GLU A 118 10.70 14.13 -14.61
CA GLU A 118 10.78 12.66 -14.68
C GLU A 118 9.90 12.00 -13.61
N ALA A 119 9.95 12.47 -12.37
CA ALA A 119 9.09 11.99 -11.29
C ALA A 119 7.59 12.14 -11.64
N LYS A 120 7.20 13.26 -12.26
CA LYS A 120 5.82 13.46 -12.72
C LYS A 120 5.42 12.48 -13.83
N LEU A 121 6.34 12.19 -14.75
CA LEU A 121 6.11 11.20 -15.82
C LEU A 121 5.96 9.80 -15.24
N GLU A 122 6.80 9.41 -14.30
CA GLU A 122 6.73 8.13 -13.57
C GLU A 122 5.37 7.93 -12.89
N ILE A 123 4.92 8.95 -12.17
CA ILE A 123 3.63 8.94 -11.48
C ILE A 123 2.49 8.89 -12.50
N ARG A 124 2.46 9.80 -13.48
CA ARG A 124 1.38 9.93 -14.47
C ARG A 124 1.25 8.68 -15.34
N HIS A 125 2.35 8.18 -15.88
CA HIS A 125 2.32 7.02 -16.76
C HIS A 125 1.90 5.76 -16.02
N SER A 126 2.27 5.60 -14.74
CA SER A 126 1.77 4.45 -13.96
C SER A 126 0.27 4.49 -13.73
N LYS A 127 -0.31 5.68 -13.55
CA LYS A 127 -1.76 5.87 -13.48
C LYS A 127 -2.41 5.47 -14.82
N HIS A 128 -1.93 6.03 -15.93
CA HIS A 128 -2.47 5.74 -17.26
C HIS A 128 -2.32 4.27 -17.67
N ASP A 129 -1.17 3.64 -17.38
CA ASP A 129 -0.92 2.22 -17.69
C ASP A 129 -1.99 1.31 -17.05
N ILE A 130 -2.49 1.66 -15.84
CA ILE A 130 -3.57 0.92 -15.16
C ILE A 130 -4.94 1.28 -15.75
N GLU A 131 -5.24 2.57 -15.91
CA GLU A 131 -6.52 3.06 -16.43
C GLU A 131 -6.80 2.51 -17.83
N ASP A 132 -5.80 2.51 -18.72
CA ASP A 132 -5.90 1.96 -20.09
C ASP A 132 -6.14 0.44 -20.10
N ARG A 133 -5.60 -0.29 -19.12
CA ARG A 133 -5.68 -1.75 -19.06
C ARG A 133 -6.94 -2.26 -18.38
N LEU A 134 -7.47 -1.50 -17.43
CA LEU A 134 -8.61 -1.89 -16.59
C LEU A 134 -9.90 -1.12 -16.93
N GLY A 135 -9.82 0.01 -17.63
CA GLY A 135 -10.97 0.83 -17.99
C GLY A 135 -11.62 1.55 -16.80
N GLU A 136 -10.91 1.71 -15.69
CA GLU A 136 -11.40 2.32 -14.46
C GLU A 136 -10.38 3.33 -13.92
N PRO A 137 -10.85 4.40 -13.25
CA PRO A 137 -9.97 5.41 -12.66
C PRO A 137 -9.09 4.84 -11.55
N VAL A 138 -7.87 5.36 -11.46
CA VAL A 138 -6.94 5.10 -10.35
C VAL A 138 -7.05 6.24 -9.33
N PHE A 139 -7.27 5.89 -8.07
CA PHE A 139 -7.55 6.87 -7.01
C PHE A 139 -6.40 7.06 -6.04
N PHE A 140 -5.54 6.06 -5.87
CA PHE A 140 -4.51 6.06 -4.85
C PHE A 140 -3.11 5.88 -5.45
N PHE A 141 -2.14 6.34 -4.66
CA PHE A 141 -0.73 6.18 -4.95
C PHE A 141 0.00 5.63 -3.73
N ALA A 142 1.05 4.86 -3.91
CA ALA A 142 2.04 4.58 -2.86
C ALA A 142 3.40 5.10 -3.31
N TYR A 143 4.13 5.77 -2.42
CA TYR A 143 5.47 6.28 -2.74
C TYR A 143 6.49 5.14 -2.65
N PRO A 144 7.23 4.79 -3.72
CA PRO A 144 8.32 3.83 -3.64
C PRO A 144 9.28 4.16 -2.51
N TYR A 145 9.57 3.18 -1.66
CA TYR A 145 10.42 3.34 -0.46
C TYR A 145 9.92 4.38 0.57
N GLY A 146 8.74 4.97 0.37
CA GLY A 146 8.30 6.16 1.10
C GLY A 146 9.10 7.42 0.78
N ASP A 147 9.80 7.44 -0.35
CA ASP A 147 10.66 8.54 -0.78
C ASP A 147 9.86 9.60 -1.54
N LEU A 148 9.92 10.83 -1.06
CA LEU A 148 9.26 11.98 -1.68
C LEU A 148 9.93 13.30 -1.28
N ASN A 149 9.73 14.31 -2.11
CA ASN A 149 10.01 15.71 -1.80
C ASN A 149 8.73 16.56 -1.94
N LYS A 150 8.82 17.86 -1.67
CA LYS A 150 7.67 18.77 -1.74
C LYS A 150 6.99 18.77 -3.12
N SER A 151 7.77 18.73 -4.20
CA SER A 151 7.25 18.74 -5.57
C SER A 151 6.48 17.46 -5.90
N VAL A 152 7.01 16.30 -5.50
CA VAL A 152 6.36 15.00 -5.64
C VAL A 152 5.06 14.95 -4.84
N TYR A 153 5.10 15.36 -3.56
CA TYR A 153 3.91 15.41 -2.71
C TYR A 153 2.79 16.26 -3.32
N LEU A 154 3.12 17.48 -3.77
CA LEU A 154 2.13 18.38 -4.37
C LEU A 154 1.53 17.80 -5.66
N TYR A 155 2.35 17.12 -6.48
CA TYR A 155 1.87 16.50 -7.70
C TYR A 155 0.95 15.30 -7.41
N VAL A 156 1.32 14.44 -6.45
CA VAL A 156 0.46 13.32 -6.02
C VAL A 156 -0.85 13.85 -5.45
N LYS A 157 -0.80 14.91 -4.63
CA LYS A 157 -1.98 15.57 -4.07
C LYS A 157 -2.96 16.10 -5.12
N GLN A 158 -2.44 16.55 -6.26
CA GLN A 158 -3.26 17.01 -7.39
C GLN A 158 -3.80 15.86 -8.26
N SER A 159 -3.15 14.69 -8.25
CA SER A 159 -3.39 13.61 -9.21
C SER A 159 -4.18 12.43 -8.64
N PHE A 160 -4.27 12.31 -7.31
CA PHE A 160 -4.87 11.18 -6.59
C PHE A 160 -5.76 11.66 -5.43
N GLN A 161 -6.77 10.87 -5.07
CA GLN A 161 -7.64 11.14 -3.92
C GLN A 161 -6.92 10.92 -2.59
N GLY A 162 -5.94 10.02 -2.56
CA GLY A 162 -5.09 9.80 -1.39
C GLY A 162 -3.82 9.06 -1.76
N ALA A 163 -2.91 8.92 -0.80
CA ALA A 163 -1.67 8.18 -1.00
C ALA A 163 -1.14 7.57 0.29
N CYS A 164 -0.53 6.40 0.17
CA CYS A 164 0.09 5.65 1.26
C CYS A 164 1.58 5.98 1.37
N SER A 165 2.01 6.30 2.59
CA SER A 165 3.43 6.52 2.92
C SER A 165 4.02 5.33 3.69
N VAL A 166 5.27 5.44 4.13
CA VAL A 166 5.92 4.48 5.05
C VAL A 166 5.92 4.97 6.50
N ILE A 167 5.17 6.03 6.80
CA ILE A 167 5.01 6.55 8.17
C ILE A 167 4.38 5.42 9.00
N PHE A 168 5.10 5.00 10.05
CA PHE A 168 4.65 3.93 10.92
C PHE A 168 3.70 4.46 11.98
N ASP A 169 2.40 4.36 11.69
CA ASP A 169 1.35 4.75 12.62
C ASP A 169 0.00 4.11 12.26
N LEU A 170 -0.99 4.32 13.12
CA LEU A 170 -2.41 4.08 12.82
C LEU A 170 -3.03 5.29 12.12
N ASN A 171 -4.00 5.03 11.24
CA ASN A 171 -4.79 6.08 10.62
C ASN A 171 -5.74 6.72 11.64
N ALA A 172 -5.85 8.05 11.60
CA ALA A 172 -6.73 8.87 12.42
C ALA A 172 -7.36 9.96 11.55
N LEU A 173 -8.46 10.56 12.00
CA LEU A 173 -9.19 11.62 11.27
C LEU A 173 -8.32 12.84 10.92
N THR A 174 -7.23 13.06 11.67
CA THR A 174 -6.29 14.17 11.48
C THR A 174 -5.12 13.85 10.56
N CYS A 175 -5.01 12.61 10.06
CA CYS A 175 -3.94 12.25 9.15
C CYS A 175 -4.10 12.96 7.80
N ASP A 176 -2.97 13.31 7.19
CA ASP A 176 -2.95 13.75 5.79
C ASP A 176 -3.28 12.57 4.88
N ILE A 177 -4.38 12.68 4.12
CA ILE A 177 -4.87 11.64 3.21
C ILE A 177 -3.88 11.32 2.08
N HIS A 178 -2.92 12.21 1.80
CA HIS A 178 -1.84 11.99 0.83
C HIS A 178 -0.55 11.46 1.46
N LEU A 179 -0.56 11.15 2.76
CA LEU A 179 0.53 10.53 3.51
C LEU A 179 0.02 9.46 4.49
N LEU A 180 -1.02 8.72 4.13
CA LEU A 180 -1.66 7.72 4.99
C LEU A 180 -0.61 6.80 5.65
N PRO A 181 -0.57 6.76 7.00
CA PRO A 181 0.32 5.87 7.71
C PRO A 181 0.01 4.40 7.45
N ARG A 182 1.06 3.58 7.50
CA ARG A 182 0.97 2.13 7.32
C ARG A 182 1.78 1.39 8.37
N LEU A 183 1.29 0.21 8.70
CA LEU A 183 1.99 -0.75 9.53
C LEU A 183 2.71 -1.75 8.63
N ASP A 184 4.03 -1.76 8.70
CA ASP A 184 4.84 -2.76 8.00
C ASP A 184 4.73 -4.12 8.73
N MET A 185 4.28 -5.13 7.99
CA MET A 185 4.07 -6.48 8.49
C MET A 185 5.36 -7.20 8.88
N TYR A 186 6.53 -6.73 8.44
CA TYR A 186 7.83 -7.21 8.92
C TYR A 186 7.90 -7.24 10.45
N TYR A 187 7.39 -6.19 11.11
CA TYR A 187 7.39 -6.07 12.58
C TYR A 187 6.42 -7.01 13.30
N PHE A 188 5.53 -7.66 12.56
CA PHE A 188 4.50 -8.56 13.11
C PHE A 188 4.74 -10.02 12.73
N SER A 189 5.86 -10.33 12.06
CA SER A 189 6.24 -11.70 11.67
C SER A 189 6.62 -12.60 12.86
N ALA A 190 6.93 -12.02 14.03
CA ALA A 190 7.21 -12.79 15.24
C ALA A 190 5.93 -13.05 16.06
N ILE A 191 5.82 -14.25 16.64
CA ILE A 191 4.65 -14.72 17.41
C ILE A 191 4.27 -13.74 18.55
N PHE A 192 5.26 -13.14 19.22
CA PHE A 192 5.02 -12.19 20.31
C PHE A 192 4.35 -10.89 19.81
N THR A 193 4.82 -10.36 18.70
CA THR A 193 4.27 -9.15 18.07
C THR A 193 2.88 -9.38 17.49
N GLU A 194 2.56 -10.60 17.04
CA GLU A 194 1.19 -10.95 16.64
C GLU A 194 0.20 -10.95 17.81
N LYS A 195 0.57 -11.47 18.98
CA LYS A 195 -0.29 -11.41 20.18
C LYS A 195 -0.49 -9.97 20.63
N LEU A 196 0.55 -9.15 20.51
CA LEU A 196 0.53 -7.72 20.83
C LEU A 196 -0.42 -6.93 19.91
N PHE A 197 -0.48 -7.26 18.62
CA PHE A 197 -1.36 -6.62 17.63
C PHE A 197 -2.83 -6.62 18.06
N LEU A 198 -3.29 -7.72 18.66
CA LEU A 198 -4.67 -7.90 19.09
C LEU A 198 -4.90 -7.54 20.57
N SER A 199 -3.92 -6.90 21.21
CA SER A 199 -3.95 -6.59 22.64
C SER A 199 -4.28 -5.11 22.92
N PRO A 200 -4.74 -4.76 24.13
CA PRO A 200 -4.92 -3.36 24.54
C PRO A 200 -3.62 -2.54 24.48
N PHE A 201 -2.46 -3.18 24.57
CA PHE A 201 -1.15 -2.53 24.54
C PHE A 201 -0.68 -2.18 23.12
N PHE A 202 -1.44 -2.55 22.09
CA PHE A 202 -1.05 -2.36 20.69
C PHE A 202 -0.74 -0.90 20.36
N LYS A 203 -1.62 0.04 20.76
CA LYS A 203 -1.42 1.47 20.51
C LYS A 203 -0.14 2.00 21.18
N ALA A 204 0.13 1.55 22.41
CA ALA A 204 1.36 1.91 23.12
C ALA A 204 2.61 1.37 22.39
N TYR A 205 2.56 0.13 21.89
CA TYR A 205 3.64 -0.43 21.09
C TYR A 205 3.90 0.35 19.79
N ILE A 206 2.85 0.72 19.06
CA ILE A 206 2.98 1.54 17.84
C ILE A 206 3.64 2.89 18.17
N SER A 207 3.18 3.58 19.22
CA SER A 207 3.77 4.85 19.67
C SER A 207 5.26 4.72 19.99
N SER A 208 5.65 3.71 20.77
CA SER A 208 7.05 3.46 21.11
C SER A 208 7.90 3.18 19.86
N ARG A 209 7.40 2.35 18.94
CA ARG A 209 8.10 2.03 17.68
C ARG A 209 8.23 3.22 16.75
N LYS A 210 7.18 4.05 16.65
CA LYS A 210 7.21 5.31 15.90
C LYS A 210 8.32 6.23 16.39
N ASN A 211 8.46 6.38 17.72
CA ASN A 211 9.50 7.22 18.31
C ASN A 211 10.91 6.64 18.05
N LEU A 212 11.10 5.33 18.19
CA LEU A 212 12.37 4.67 17.87
C LEU A 212 12.76 4.85 16.40
N ARG A 213 11.81 4.76 15.46
CA ARG A 213 12.06 5.00 14.04
C ARG A 213 12.45 6.45 13.76
N LYS A 214 11.81 7.42 14.41
CA LYS A 214 12.18 8.84 14.29
C LYS A 214 13.61 9.09 14.76
N LEU A 215 14.01 8.51 15.91
CA LEU A 215 15.37 8.63 16.43
C LEU A 215 16.39 8.02 15.48
N ARG A 216 16.13 6.81 14.95
CA ARG A 216 17.03 6.14 14.00
C ARG A 216 17.22 6.92 12.70
N ASN A 217 16.18 7.61 12.22
CA ASN A 217 16.25 8.40 10.98
C ASN A 217 16.85 9.80 11.19
N ALA A 218 17.09 10.21 12.45
CA ALA A 218 17.71 11.49 12.80
C ALA A 218 19.22 11.37 13.09
N LEU A 219 19.73 10.14 13.13
CA LEU A 219 21.15 9.79 13.26
C LEU A 219 21.71 9.43 11.87
#